data_AF-A0A6I2X2X5-F1
#
_entry.id   AF-A0A6I2X2X5-F1
#
_cell.length_a   1.000
_cell.length_b   1.000
_cell.length_c   1.000
_cell.angle_alpha   90.00
_cell.angle_beta   90.00
_cell.angle_gamma   90.00
#
_symmetry.space_group_name_H-M   'P 1'
#
loop_
_entity.id
_entity.type
_entity.pdbx_description
1 polymer ?
#
loop_
_entity_poly.entity_id
_entity_poly.type
_entity_poly.pdbx_seq_one_letter_code
_entity_poly.pdbx_strand_id
1 'polypeptide(L)'
;IRTLVGSDITVVTGGKTRSESIAIAVKAISHETEFVLVHDAARALASSDLARSVLSALASGEKCVIPVLPEVDTVKVISSDGFVQSTPDRSSLAKVQTPQGFSFATLLAAHKDGATATDDAALVEAMGVKVKTVSGEERALKITTPNDLHQALYFLTGSKTLRTGVGIDAHKFGSADRQLWLGTLLWPNEIGMDGHSDGDVAAHAICDALFAAAQLGDLGSNFGVDRPEYAGASGEKLLTEAVSKVSAAGFAISNISLQIIGNRPKIGSRRAEVIAALSKVLGGVPVSVSATTTDGMGLTGTGEGIAAIASALIYAR
;
A
#
# COMPACT_ATOMS: atom_id res chain seq x y z
N ILE A 1 -24.57 -8.52 -8.42
CA ILE A 1 -23.90 -8.07 -9.67
C ILE A 1 -24.74 -7.05 -10.40
N ARG A 2 -25.96 -7.37 -10.89
CA ARG A 2 -26.82 -6.40 -11.62
C ARG A 2 -27.01 -5.05 -10.90
N THR A 3 -27.21 -5.07 -9.58
CA THR A 3 -27.31 -3.85 -8.75
C THR A 3 -26.04 -3.00 -8.72
N LEU A 4 -24.86 -3.60 -8.93
CA LEU A 4 -23.56 -2.93 -8.91
C LEU A 4 -23.17 -2.34 -10.28
N VAL A 5 -23.63 -2.95 -11.37
CA VAL A 5 -23.14 -2.67 -12.73
C VAL A 5 -24.07 -1.78 -13.56
N GLY A 6 -25.28 -1.51 -13.09
CA GLY A 6 -26.24 -0.64 -13.78
C GLY A 6 -26.90 -1.30 -15.01
N SER A 7 -27.61 -0.49 -15.80
CA SER A 7 -28.35 -0.93 -16.99
C SER A 7 -27.48 -1.18 -18.22
N ASP A 8 -26.26 -0.66 -18.24
CA ASP A 8 -25.35 -0.74 -19.40
C ASP A 8 -24.68 -2.11 -19.55
N ILE A 9 -24.91 -3.03 -18.60
CA ILE A 9 -24.29 -4.35 -18.55
C ILE A 9 -25.34 -5.45 -18.56
N THR A 10 -25.27 -6.31 -19.57
CA THR A 10 -26.07 -7.54 -19.64
C THR A 10 -25.39 -8.64 -18.84
N VAL A 11 -26.03 -9.10 -17.76
CA VAL A 11 -25.51 -10.18 -16.92
C VAL A 11 -26.15 -11.51 -17.32
N VAL A 12 -25.34 -12.44 -17.81
CA VAL A 12 -25.75 -13.83 -18.10
C VAL A 12 -25.26 -14.79 -17.02
N THR A 13 -26.00 -15.88 -16.79
CA THR A 13 -25.55 -16.95 -15.90
C THR A 13 -24.45 -17.75 -16.60
N GLY A 14 -23.29 -17.90 -15.95
CA GLY A 14 -22.17 -18.67 -16.48
C GLY A 14 -22.42 -20.19 -16.49
N GLY A 15 -21.61 -20.90 -17.27
CA GLY A 15 -21.60 -22.36 -17.35
C GLY A 15 -20.64 -23.01 -16.33
N LYS A 16 -20.44 -24.32 -16.44
CA LYS A 16 -19.50 -25.09 -15.61
C LYS A 16 -18.03 -24.82 -15.95
N THR A 17 -17.76 -24.43 -17.19
CA THR A 17 -16.40 -24.11 -17.67
C THR A 17 -16.31 -22.67 -18.14
N ARG A 18 -15.06 -22.18 -18.30
CA ARG A 18 -14.79 -20.88 -18.90
C ARG A 18 -15.38 -20.80 -20.32
N SER A 19 -15.09 -21.79 -21.16
CA SER A 19 -15.60 -21.85 -22.55
C SER A 19 -17.13 -21.89 -22.63
N GLU A 20 -17.80 -22.62 -21.72
CA GLU A 20 -19.26 -22.66 -21.68
C GLU A 20 -19.85 -21.30 -21.28
N SER A 21 -19.25 -20.63 -20.30
CA SER A 21 -19.67 -19.28 -19.88
C SER A 21 -19.57 -18.27 -21.02
N ILE A 22 -18.51 -18.34 -21.81
CA ILE A 22 -18.30 -17.45 -22.96
C ILE A 22 -19.25 -17.80 -24.09
N ALA A 23 -19.47 -19.09 -24.39
CA ALA A 23 -20.46 -19.52 -25.38
C ALA A 23 -21.87 -19.02 -25.04
N ILE A 24 -22.26 -19.00 -23.76
CA ILE A 24 -23.52 -18.42 -23.29
C ILE A 24 -23.52 -16.90 -23.49
N ALA A 25 -22.44 -16.22 -23.13
CA ALA A 25 -22.33 -14.77 -23.29
C ALA A 25 -22.39 -14.33 -24.76
N VAL A 26 -21.69 -15.02 -25.66
CA VAL A 26 -21.67 -14.72 -27.10
C VAL A 26 -23.06 -14.81 -27.72
N LYS A 27 -23.91 -15.75 -27.29
CA LYS A 27 -25.31 -15.87 -27.73
C LYS A 27 -26.20 -14.69 -27.30
N ALA A 28 -25.78 -13.93 -26.29
CA ALA A 28 -26.51 -12.75 -25.81
C ALA A 28 -26.04 -11.44 -26.45
N ILE A 29 -24.98 -11.47 -27.28
CA ILE A 29 -24.46 -10.31 -28.01
C ILE A 29 -25.25 -10.13 -29.31
N SER A 30 -25.44 -8.88 -29.74
CA SER A 30 -26.08 -8.57 -31.03
C SER A 30 -25.29 -9.17 -32.19
N HIS A 31 -25.99 -9.73 -33.18
CA HIS A 31 -25.36 -10.23 -34.41
C HIS A 31 -24.78 -9.11 -35.30
N GLU A 32 -25.09 -7.84 -35.02
CA GLU A 32 -24.49 -6.67 -35.68
C GLU A 32 -23.12 -6.29 -35.09
N THR A 33 -22.71 -6.91 -33.97
CA THR A 33 -21.39 -6.66 -33.38
C THR A 33 -20.29 -7.16 -34.30
N GLU A 34 -19.34 -6.27 -34.62
CA GLU A 34 -18.19 -6.61 -35.47
C GLU A 34 -17.08 -7.31 -34.68
N PHE A 35 -16.73 -6.76 -33.52
CA PHE A 35 -15.63 -7.23 -32.68
C PHE A 35 -16.08 -7.51 -31.25
N VAL A 36 -15.52 -8.58 -30.67
CA VAL A 36 -15.74 -8.95 -29.27
C VAL A 36 -14.40 -9.00 -28.56
N LEU A 37 -14.33 -8.33 -27.41
CA LEU A 37 -13.23 -8.49 -26.46
C LEU A 37 -13.68 -9.41 -25.32
N VAL A 38 -12.94 -10.48 -25.09
CA VAL A 38 -13.12 -11.35 -23.92
C VAL A 38 -12.06 -10.99 -22.88
N HIS A 39 -12.52 -10.57 -21.70
CA HIS A 39 -11.65 -10.12 -20.61
C HIS A 39 -11.88 -10.90 -19.33
N ASP A 40 -10.78 -11.30 -18.67
CA ASP A 40 -10.88 -11.95 -17.36
C ASP A 40 -11.04 -10.85 -16.29
N ALA A 41 -12.11 -10.91 -15.50
CA ALA A 41 -12.32 -9.98 -14.39
C ALA A 41 -11.16 -9.97 -13.37
N ALA A 42 -10.41 -11.08 -13.27
CA ALA A 42 -9.22 -11.19 -12.43
C ALA A 42 -8.01 -10.37 -12.93
N ARG A 43 -8.07 -9.78 -14.14
CA ARG A 43 -7.09 -8.82 -14.67
C ARG A 43 -7.61 -7.39 -14.51
N ALA A 44 -7.92 -7.01 -13.27
CA ALA A 44 -8.62 -5.78 -12.96
C ALA A 44 -7.83 -4.49 -13.29
N LEU A 45 -6.51 -4.59 -13.45
CA LEU A 45 -5.63 -3.44 -13.68
C LEU A 45 -5.20 -3.28 -15.14
N ALA A 46 -5.70 -4.12 -16.06
CA ALA A 46 -5.48 -3.95 -17.49
C ALA A 46 -5.98 -2.58 -17.96
N SER A 47 -5.17 -1.88 -18.73
CA SER A 47 -5.42 -0.53 -19.19
C SER A 47 -6.40 -0.51 -20.37
N SER A 48 -7.10 0.60 -20.54
CA SER A 48 -7.92 0.82 -21.74
C SER A 48 -7.06 0.94 -23.01
N ASP A 49 -5.79 1.32 -22.90
CA ASP A 49 -4.85 1.36 -24.03
C ASP A 49 -4.53 -0.04 -24.55
N LEU A 50 -4.39 -1.02 -23.65
CA LEU A 50 -4.26 -2.43 -24.04
C LEU A 50 -5.48 -2.90 -24.84
N ALA A 51 -6.70 -2.57 -24.39
CA ALA A 51 -7.92 -2.90 -25.12
C ALA A 51 -7.97 -2.21 -26.50
N ARG A 52 -7.57 -0.94 -26.58
CA ARG A 52 -7.49 -0.18 -27.83
C ARG A 52 -6.48 -0.77 -28.82
N SER A 53 -5.32 -1.26 -28.36
CA SER A 53 -4.31 -1.87 -29.24
C SER A 53 -4.82 -3.17 -29.87
N VAL A 54 -5.54 -3.98 -29.10
CA VAL A 54 -6.22 -5.19 -29.58
C VAL A 54 -7.28 -4.85 -30.63
N LEU A 55 -8.14 -3.87 -30.36
CA LEU A 55 -9.17 -3.41 -31.31
C LEU A 55 -8.56 -2.84 -32.59
N SER A 56 -7.47 -2.07 -32.50
CA SER A 56 -6.79 -1.51 -33.66
C SER A 56 -6.26 -2.60 -34.60
N ALA A 57 -5.76 -3.70 -34.05
CA ALA A 57 -5.30 -4.84 -34.85
C ALA A 57 -6.47 -5.57 -35.53
N LEU A 58 -7.60 -5.74 -34.83
CA LEU A 58 -8.82 -6.30 -35.43
C LEU A 58 -9.35 -5.42 -36.57
N ALA A 59 -9.43 -4.12 -36.34
CA ALA A 59 -9.85 -3.14 -37.36
C ALA A 59 -8.91 -3.08 -38.58
N SER A 60 -7.66 -3.56 -38.43
CA SER A 60 -6.69 -3.70 -39.52
C SER A 60 -6.86 -5.00 -40.32
N GLY A 61 -7.87 -5.83 -39.99
CA GLY A 61 -8.24 -7.04 -40.72
C GLY A 61 -7.90 -8.36 -40.01
N GLU A 62 -7.32 -8.31 -38.81
CA GLU A 62 -7.04 -9.52 -38.03
C GLU A 62 -8.33 -10.10 -37.44
N LYS A 63 -8.40 -11.44 -37.34
CA LYS A 63 -9.61 -12.15 -36.85
C LYS A 63 -9.54 -12.53 -35.38
N CYS A 64 -8.32 -12.66 -34.85
CA CYS A 64 -8.04 -13.00 -33.47
C CYS A 64 -6.73 -12.33 -33.04
N VAL A 65 -6.77 -11.60 -31.94
CA VAL A 65 -5.65 -10.81 -31.43
C VAL A 65 -5.50 -11.03 -29.93
N ILE A 66 -4.29 -11.33 -29.48
CA ILE A 66 -3.97 -11.53 -28.07
C ILE A 66 -2.80 -10.64 -27.63
N PRO A 67 -2.87 -9.98 -26.46
CA PRO A 67 -1.70 -9.38 -25.84
C PRO A 67 -0.80 -10.44 -25.21
N VAL A 68 0.50 -10.27 -25.37
CA VAL A 68 1.50 -11.19 -24.80
C VAL A 68 2.67 -10.44 -24.17
N LEU A 69 3.20 -11.00 -23.10
CA LEU A 69 4.49 -10.60 -22.52
C LEU A 69 5.56 -11.62 -22.92
N PRO A 70 6.79 -11.21 -23.26
CA PRO A 70 7.87 -12.15 -23.51
C PRO A 70 8.15 -13.00 -22.27
N GLU A 71 8.52 -14.26 -22.47
CA GLU A 71 9.02 -15.08 -21.38
C GLU A 71 10.49 -14.77 -21.10
N VAL A 72 10.82 -14.52 -19.83
CA VAL A 72 12.17 -14.14 -19.39
C VAL A 72 12.88 -15.33 -18.73
N ASP A 73 12.09 -16.22 -18.12
CA ASP A 73 12.60 -17.40 -17.44
C ASP A 73 12.81 -18.56 -18.41
N THR A 74 13.69 -19.50 -18.04
CA THR A 74 13.85 -20.72 -18.83
C THR A 74 12.69 -21.67 -18.51
N VAL A 75 11.85 -21.94 -19.51
CA VAL A 75 10.75 -22.91 -19.38
C VAL A 75 11.23 -24.31 -19.75
N LYS A 76 10.84 -25.30 -18.96
CA LYS A 76 11.09 -26.72 -19.23
C LYS A 76 9.76 -27.42 -19.47
N VAL A 77 9.71 -28.28 -20.49
CA VAL A 77 8.65 -29.29 -20.59
C VAL A 77 9.07 -30.44 -19.69
N ILE A 78 8.22 -30.78 -18.72
CA ILE A 78 8.49 -31.85 -17.76
C ILE A 78 7.51 -33.01 -17.96
N SER A 79 7.98 -34.23 -17.77
CA SER A 79 7.14 -35.43 -17.76
C SER A 79 6.36 -35.54 -16.45
N SER A 80 5.34 -36.40 -16.45
CA SER A 80 4.49 -36.64 -15.27
C SER A 80 5.24 -37.22 -14.06
N ASP A 81 6.39 -37.87 -14.28
CA ASP A 81 7.30 -38.38 -13.24
C ASP A 81 8.38 -37.38 -12.82
N GLY A 82 8.33 -36.13 -13.32
CA GLY A 82 9.12 -35.00 -12.83
C GLY A 82 10.48 -34.77 -13.52
N PHE A 83 10.75 -35.45 -14.64
CA PHE A 83 11.98 -35.27 -15.40
C PHE A 83 11.81 -34.27 -16.56
N VAL A 84 12.89 -33.57 -16.91
CA VAL A 84 12.89 -32.66 -18.06
C VAL A 84 12.83 -33.47 -19.36
N GLN A 85 11.83 -33.20 -20.19
CA GLN A 85 11.70 -33.76 -21.53
C GLN A 85 12.37 -32.86 -22.58
N SER A 86 12.16 -31.54 -22.49
CA SER A 86 12.76 -30.59 -23.42
C SER A 86 12.82 -29.17 -22.84
N THR A 87 13.58 -28.31 -23.50
CA THR A 87 13.69 -26.87 -23.21
C THR A 87 13.37 -26.12 -24.49
N PRO A 88 12.16 -25.55 -24.64
CA PRO A 88 11.83 -24.76 -25.81
C PRO A 88 12.73 -23.52 -25.93
N ASP A 89 12.91 -23.01 -27.15
CA ASP A 89 13.58 -21.72 -27.34
C ASP A 89 12.71 -20.60 -26.77
N ARG A 90 13.21 -19.97 -25.70
CA ARG A 90 12.55 -18.88 -24.98
C ARG A 90 12.14 -17.73 -25.90
N SER A 91 12.87 -17.48 -27.00
CA SER A 91 12.54 -16.40 -27.94
C SER A 91 11.17 -16.57 -28.62
N SER A 92 10.66 -17.80 -28.64
CA SER A 92 9.35 -18.16 -29.19
C SER A 92 8.25 -18.34 -28.13
N LEU A 93 8.57 -18.11 -26.85
CA LEU A 93 7.63 -18.25 -25.74
C LEU A 93 7.10 -16.90 -25.27
N ALA A 94 5.80 -16.86 -24.97
CA ALA A 94 5.16 -15.66 -24.43
C ALA A 94 4.02 -16.02 -23.47
N LYS A 95 3.82 -15.17 -22.46
CA LYS A 95 2.72 -15.25 -21.50
C LYS A 95 1.50 -14.52 -22.05
N VAL A 96 0.44 -15.26 -22.32
CA VAL A 96 -0.80 -14.72 -22.90
C VAL A 96 -1.61 -13.94 -21.86
N GLN A 97 -2.19 -12.82 -22.29
CA GLN A 97 -3.05 -11.96 -21.48
C GLN A 97 -4.45 -11.82 -22.08
N THR A 98 -5.37 -11.29 -21.28
CA THR A 98 -6.66 -10.74 -21.75
C THR A 98 -6.65 -9.21 -21.50
N PRO A 99 -7.36 -8.40 -22.32
CA PRO A 99 -8.43 -8.77 -23.24
C PRO A 99 -7.94 -9.48 -24.50
N GLN A 100 -8.59 -10.59 -24.85
CA GLN A 100 -8.43 -11.23 -26.15
C GLN A 100 -9.49 -10.70 -27.10
N GLY A 101 -9.10 -10.33 -28.31
CA GLY A 101 -9.98 -9.74 -29.31
C GLY A 101 -10.29 -10.70 -30.45
N PHE A 102 -11.53 -10.67 -30.91
CA PHE A 102 -12.02 -11.55 -31.97
C PHE A 102 -12.97 -10.80 -32.90
N SER A 103 -13.00 -11.18 -34.18
CA SER A 103 -14.20 -10.93 -34.99
C SER A 103 -15.37 -11.76 -34.43
N PHE A 104 -16.56 -11.18 -34.38
CA PHE A 104 -17.74 -11.85 -33.80
C PHE A 104 -18.02 -13.20 -34.48
N ALA A 105 -17.94 -13.24 -35.82
CA ALA A 105 -18.15 -14.46 -36.60
C ALA A 105 -17.14 -15.56 -36.25
N THR A 106 -15.86 -15.21 -36.05
CA THR A 106 -14.82 -16.17 -35.64
C THR A 106 -15.07 -16.70 -34.24
N LEU A 107 -15.38 -15.84 -33.26
CA LEU A 107 -15.64 -16.28 -31.90
C LEU A 107 -16.89 -17.16 -31.81
N LEU A 108 -17.97 -16.79 -32.51
CA LEU A 108 -19.20 -17.59 -32.56
C LEU A 108 -18.94 -18.99 -33.14
N ALA A 109 -18.15 -19.07 -34.22
CA ALA A 109 -17.79 -20.35 -34.83
C ALA A 109 -16.92 -21.21 -33.89
N ALA A 110 -15.97 -20.60 -33.18
CA ALA A 110 -15.10 -21.31 -32.23
C ALA A 110 -15.85 -21.98 -31.08
N HIS A 111 -17.01 -21.45 -30.68
CA HIS A 111 -17.84 -22.01 -29.61
C HIS A 111 -18.98 -22.92 -30.09
N LYS A 112 -19.13 -23.17 -31.40
CA LYS A 112 -20.28 -23.90 -31.96
C LYS A 112 -20.34 -25.37 -31.51
N ASP A 113 -19.20 -26.04 -31.42
CA ASP A 113 -19.12 -27.49 -31.20
C ASP A 113 -18.81 -27.89 -29.74
N GLY A 114 -18.91 -26.94 -28.80
CA GLY A 114 -18.69 -27.21 -27.38
C GLY A 114 -17.23 -27.53 -26.99
N ALA A 115 -16.28 -27.18 -27.85
CA ALA A 115 -14.86 -27.33 -27.57
C ALA A 115 -14.45 -26.53 -26.31
N THR A 116 -13.52 -27.10 -25.54
CA THR A 116 -13.03 -26.50 -24.29
C THR A 116 -11.56 -26.17 -24.38
N ALA A 117 -11.18 -24.97 -23.94
CA ALA A 117 -9.79 -24.55 -23.84
C ALA A 117 -9.61 -23.62 -22.62
N THR A 118 -8.36 -23.41 -22.22
CA THR A 118 -7.99 -22.51 -21.14
C THR A 118 -8.13 -21.04 -21.52
N ASP A 119 -8.05 -20.73 -22.82
CA ASP A 119 -8.33 -19.42 -23.42
C ASP A 119 -9.06 -19.57 -24.77
N ASP A 120 -9.67 -18.50 -25.29
CA ASP A 120 -10.51 -18.60 -26.50
C ASP A 120 -9.68 -18.52 -27.78
N ALA A 121 -8.49 -17.93 -27.71
CA ALA A 121 -7.55 -17.93 -28.83
C ALA A 121 -7.10 -19.34 -29.21
N ALA A 122 -6.94 -20.26 -28.25
CA ALA A 122 -6.67 -21.67 -28.55
C ALA A 122 -7.81 -22.36 -29.31
N LEU A 123 -9.08 -22.01 -29.04
CA LEU A 123 -10.22 -22.53 -29.83
C LEU A 123 -10.16 -22.04 -31.28
N VAL A 124 -9.79 -20.78 -31.47
CA VAL A 124 -9.66 -20.16 -32.79
C VAL A 124 -8.45 -20.71 -33.56
N GLU A 125 -7.33 -20.93 -32.88
CA GLU A 125 -6.13 -21.57 -33.44
C GLU A 125 -6.45 -22.99 -33.92
N ALA A 126 -7.20 -23.78 -33.15
CA ALA A 126 -7.60 -25.13 -33.53
C ALA A 126 -8.45 -25.19 -34.81
N MET A 127 -9.13 -24.09 -35.18
CA MET A 127 -9.84 -23.96 -36.45
C MET A 127 -8.92 -23.57 -37.63
N GLY A 128 -7.62 -23.43 -37.40
CA GLY A 128 -6.64 -22.99 -38.39
C GLY A 128 -6.64 -21.47 -38.66
N VAL A 129 -7.31 -20.69 -37.80
CA VAL A 129 -7.28 -19.23 -37.91
C VAL A 129 -6.02 -18.70 -37.24
N LYS A 130 -5.30 -17.81 -37.94
CA LYS A 130 -4.09 -17.18 -37.40
C LYS A 130 -4.44 -16.27 -36.21
N VAL A 131 -3.67 -16.39 -35.14
CA VAL A 131 -3.75 -15.54 -33.96
C VAL A 131 -2.62 -14.51 -34.01
N LYS A 132 -2.98 -13.24 -34.06
CA LYS A 132 -2.02 -12.13 -34.05
C LYS A 132 -1.67 -11.77 -32.61
N THR A 133 -0.39 -11.52 -32.34
CA THR A 133 0.05 -10.99 -31.04
C THR A 133 0.24 -9.48 -31.08
N VAL A 134 -0.04 -8.83 -29.95
CA VAL A 134 0.34 -7.44 -29.63
C VAL A 134 1.10 -7.41 -28.32
N SER A 135 1.85 -6.33 -28.06
CA SER A 135 2.54 -6.16 -26.78
C SER A 135 1.54 -6.07 -25.62
N GLY A 136 1.75 -6.92 -24.62
CA GLY A 136 1.04 -6.88 -23.34
C GLY A 136 1.62 -5.83 -22.38
N GLU A 137 1.12 -5.85 -21.15
CA GLU A 137 1.59 -4.97 -20.06
C GLU A 137 1.60 -5.72 -18.72
N GLU A 138 2.57 -5.43 -17.86
CA GLU A 138 2.71 -6.12 -16.57
C GLU A 138 1.50 -5.91 -15.64
N ARG A 139 0.88 -4.72 -15.70
CA ARG A 139 -0.33 -4.39 -14.93
C ARG A 139 -1.56 -5.21 -15.34
N ALA A 140 -1.54 -5.87 -16.50
CA ALA A 140 -2.59 -6.81 -16.90
C ALA A 140 -2.37 -8.22 -16.29
N LEU A 141 -1.66 -8.34 -15.16
CA LEU A 141 -1.54 -9.59 -14.41
C LEU A 141 -2.89 -10.16 -14.00
N LYS A 142 -3.00 -11.49 -13.99
CA LYS A 142 -4.19 -12.19 -13.51
C LYS A 142 -4.03 -12.47 -12.03
N ILE A 143 -4.86 -11.86 -11.20
CA ILE A 143 -4.84 -12.08 -9.75
C ILE A 143 -5.37 -13.48 -9.46
N THR A 144 -4.45 -14.41 -9.14
CA THR A 144 -4.75 -15.83 -8.90
C THR A 144 -4.21 -16.30 -7.55
N THR A 145 -3.13 -15.68 -7.08
CA THR A 145 -2.42 -15.99 -5.86
C THR A 145 -2.36 -14.77 -4.92
N PRO A 146 -2.07 -14.97 -3.62
CA PRO A 146 -1.84 -13.86 -2.70
C PRO A 146 -0.71 -12.91 -3.14
N ASN A 147 0.33 -13.42 -3.81
CA ASN A 147 1.43 -12.59 -4.30
C ASN A 147 1.01 -11.66 -5.45
N ASP A 148 0.08 -12.11 -6.30
CA ASP A 148 -0.48 -11.26 -7.37
C ASP A 148 -1.22 -10.05 -6.79
N LEU A 149 -1.85 -10.22 -5.61
CA LEU A 149 -2.52 -9.11 -4.93
C LEU A 149 -1.51 -8.06 -4.45
N HIS A 150 -0.33 -8.46 -3.95
CA HIS A 150 0.72 -7.50 -3.58
C HIS A 150 1.23 -6.71 -4.79
N GLN A 151 1.42 -7.38 -5.94
CA GLN A 151 1.81 -6.70 -7.18
C GLN A 151 0.72 -5.76 -7.68
N ALA A 152 -0.55 -6.17 -7.61
CA ALA A 152 -1.68 -5.32 -7.95
C ALA A 152 -1.75 -4.07 -7.04
N LEU A 153 -1.54 -4.24 -5.73
CA LEU A 153 -1.47 -3.13 -4.78
C LEU A 153 -0.32 -2.18 -5.14
N TYR A 154 0.85 -2.69 -5.51
CA TYR A 154 1.96 -1.87 -5.97
C TYR A 154 1.59 -1.00 -7.19
N PHE A 155 0.88 -1.55 -8.18
CA PHE A 155 0.40 -0.75 -9.33
C PHE A 155 -0.64 0.30 -8.96
N LEU A 156 -1.43 0.07 -7.90
CA LEU A 156 -2.47 1.01 -7.45
C LEU A 156 -1.91 2.11 -6.54
N THR A 157 -0.97 1.77 -5.65
CA THR A 157 -0.46 2.69 -4.63
C THR A 157 0.92 3.24 -4.95
N GLY A 158 1.59 2.71 -5.96
CA GLY A 158 2.98 2.96 -6.25
C GLY A 158 3.93 2.44 -5.15
N SER A 159 5.21 2.74 -5.33
CA SER A 159 6.20 2.64 -4.25
C SER A 159 6.03 3.83 -3.30
N LYS A 160 5.61 3.57 -2.07
CA LYS A 160 5.58 4.60 -1.03
C LYS A 160 7.00 5.02 -0.69
N THR A 161 7.36 6.28 -0.98
CA THR A 161 8.66 6.82 -0.55
C THR A 161 8.64 6.94 0.97
N LEU A 162 9.43 6.09 1.63
CA LEU A 162 9.61 6.11 3.08
C LEU A 162 10.61 7.21 3.46
N ARG A 163 10.34 7.88 4.58
CA ARG A 163 11.27 8.83 5.21
C ARG A 163 11.33 8.57 6.71
N THR A 164 12.51 8.79 7.30
CA THR A 164 12.72 8.65 8.73
C THR A 164 13.22 9.95 9.33
N GLY A 165 12.91 10.17 10.60
CA GLY A 165 13.41 11.28 11.39
C GLY A 165 13.71 10.85 12.81
N VAL A 166 14.62 11.57 13.45
CA VAL A 166 15.00 11.38 14.85
C VAL A 166 14.83 12.71 15.55
N GLY A 167 14.19 12.69 16.72
CA GLY A 167 14.03 13.85 17.58
C GLY A 167 14.56 13.52 18.97
N ILE A 168 15.14 14.53 19.61
CA ILE A 168 15.68 14.42 20.97
C ILE A 168 15.23 15.65 21.72
N ASP A 169 14.72 15.44 22.93
CA ASP A 169 14.43 16.54 23.84
C ASP A 169 14.87 16.20 25.27
N ALA A 170 15.24 17.22 26.04
CA ALA A 170 15.66 17.05 27.42
C ALA A 170 15.31 18.29 28.25
N HIS A 171 14.65 18.07 29.37
CA HIS A 171 14.27 19.12 30.30
C HIS A 171 14.73 18.78 31.71
N LYS A 172 15.11 19.82 32.45
CA LYS A 172 15.37 19.73 33.88
C LYS A 172 14.06 19.66 34.67
N PHE A 173 14.09 19.06 35.85
CA PHE A 173 12.98 19.14 36.79
C PHE A 173 12.72 20.61 37.22
N GLY A 174 11.45 20.95 37.37
CA GLY A 174 10.98 22.27 37.81
C GLY A 174 10.75 22.35 39.32
N SER A 175 9.85 23.24 39.73
CA SER A 175 9.43 23.40 41.12
C SER A 175 8.67 22.17 41.64
N ALA A 176 8.67 21.98 42.97
CA ALA A 176 8.12 20.78 43.60
C ALA A 176 6.60 20.59 43.40
N ASP A 177 5.88 21.66 43.11
CA ASP A 177 4.44 21.69 42.84
C ASP A 177 4.08 21.49 41.36
N ARG A 178 5.08 21.51 40.47
CA ARG A 178 4.85 21.34 39.04
C ARG A 178 4.45 19.91 38.74
N GLN A 179 3.37 19.75 37.99
CA GLN A 179 2.86 18.44 37.57
C GLN A 179 3.72 17.85 36.44
N LEU A 180 4.05 16.56 36.54
CA LEU A 180 4.74 15.85 35.46
C LEU A 180 3.77 15.36 34.40
N TRP A 181 3.85 15.96 33.22
CA TRP A 181 3.29 15.43 31.98
C TRP A 181 4.41 14.75 31.19
N LEU A 182 4.21 13.48 30.84
CA LEU A 182 5.19 12.70 30.08
C LEU A 182 4.50 11.62 29.26
N GLY A 183 4.63 11.70 27.95
CA GLY A 183 3.96 10.81 27.01
C GLY A 183 2.44 10.98 27.04
N THR A 184 1.98 12.23 27.07
CA THR A 184 0.60 12.71 27.17
C THR A 184 -0.18 12.24 28.41
N LEU A 185 0.51 11.72 29.42
CA LEU A 185 -0.07 11.31 30.69
C LEU A 185 0.46 12.14 31.85
N LEU A 186 -0.43 12.46 32.78
CA LEU A 186 -0.09 12.98 34.10
C LEU A 186 0.48 11.85 34.96
N TRP A 187 1.63 12.09 35.59
CA TRP A 187 2.25 11.20 36.58
C TRP A 187 2.05 11.77 37.98
N PRO A 188 1.02 11.30 38.73
CA PRO A 188 0.75 11.82 40.06
C PRO A 188 1.91 11.45 41.00
N ASN A 189 2.37 12.42 41.80
CA ASN A 189 3.50 12.31 42.74
C ASN A 189 4.91 12.39 42.13
N GLU A 190 5.03 12.78 40.87
CA GLU A 190 6.32 13.11 40.25
C GLU A 190 6.46 14.62 40.06
N ILE A 191 7.70 15.10 40.05
CA ILE A 191 8.01 16.51 39.80
C ILE A 191 8.01 16.75 38.30
N GLY A 192 7.30 17.79 37.86
CA GLY A 192 7.20 18.17 36.45
C GLY A 192 8.48 18.79 35.90
N MET A 193 8.56 18.82 34.57
CA MET A 193 9.68 19.42 33.83
C MET A 193 9.51 20.93 33.73
N ASP A 194 10.60 21.69 33.90
CA ASP A 194 10.59 23.14 33.66
C ASP A 194 10.30 23.45 32.19
N GLY A 195 9.68 24.59 31.87
CA GLY A 195 9.38 24.96 30.47
C GLY A 195 8.13 25.83 30.29
N HIS A 196 7.97 26.37 29.07
CA HIS A 196 6.86 27.23 28.68
C HIS A 196 5.56 26.45 28.34
N SER A 197 5.71 25.19 27.91
CA SER A 197 4.62 24.20 27.74
C SER A 197 4.42 23.38 29.02
N ASP A 198 3.61 22.31 28.96
CA ASP A 198 3.51 21.33 30.04
C ASP A 198 4.81 20.53 30.31
N GLY A 199 5.83 20.69 29.46
CA GLY A 199 7.17 20.12 29.62
C GLY A 199 7.26 18.64 29.22
N ASP A 200 6.32 18.14 28.41
CA ASP A 200 6.31 16.75 27.96
C ASP A 200 7.42 16.47 26.94
N VAL A 201 8.61 16.13 27.45
CA VAL A 201 9.80 15.81 26.65
C VAL A 201 9.59 14.67 25.67
N ALA A 202 8.70 13.72 25.99
CA ALA A 202 8.38 12.63 25.07
C ALA A 202 7.57 13.14 23.87
N ALA A 203 6.59 14.00 24.10
CA ALA A 203 5.82 14.62 23.04
C ALA A 203 6.68 15.53 22.15
N HIS A 204 7.58 16.32 22.75
CA HIS A 204 8.50 17.18 22.03
C HIS A 204 9.46 16.38 21.13
N ALA A 205 10.10 15.33 21.66
CA ALA A 205 10.98 14.47 20.87
C ALA A 205 10.26 13.83 19.68
N ILE A 206 8.99 13.41 19.86
CA ILE A 206 8.18 12.87 18.76
C ILE A 206 7.85 13.95 17.73
N CYS A 207 7.51 15.18 18.14
CA CYS A 207 7.30 16.30 17.22
C CYS A 207 8.54 16.56 16.36
N ASP A 208 9.73 16.61 16.97
CA ASP A 208 10.99 16.79 16.23
C ASP A 208 11.28 15.63 15.28
N ALA A 209 11.05 14.38 15.70
CA ALA A 209 11.22 13.23 14.82
C ALA A 209 10.30 13.32 13.59
N LEU A 210 9.05 13.76 13.78
CA LEU A 210 8.08 13.95 12.72
C LEU A 210 8.47 15.10 11.77
N PHE A 211 8.87 16.25 12.32
CA PHE A 211 9.29 17.39 11.51
C PHE A 211 10.58 17.10 10.74
N ALA A 212 11.55 16.42 11.35
CA ALA A 212 12.77 15.97 10.68
C ALA A 212 12.45 15.03 9.51
N ALA A 213 11.58 14.04 9.71
CA ALA A 213 11.18 13.10 8.67
C ALA A 213 10.47 13.80 7.49
N ALA A 214 9.64 14.80 7.80
CA ALA A 214 8.89 15.58 6.82
C ALA A 214 9.65 16.79 6.24
N GLN A 215 10.88 17.05 6.70
CA GLN A 215 11.68 18.23 6.33
C GLN A 215 10.98 19.57 6.65
N LEU A 216 10.30 19.63 7.80
CA LEU A 216 9.55 20.79 8.27
C LEU A 216 10.30 21.61 9.33
N GLY A 217 11.58 21.33 9.57
CA GLY A 217 12.37 21.95 10.63
C GLY A 217 12.25 21.18 11.95
N ASP A 218 12.05 21.92 13.03
CA ASP A 218 12.07 21.47 14.43
C ASP A 218 10.92 22.11 15.25
N LEU A 219 10.85 21.80 16.53
CA LEU A 219 9.87 22.29 17.47
C LEU A 219 9.87 23.83 17.53
N GLY A 220 11.06 24.44 17.59
CA GLY A 220 11.23 25.89 17.70
C GLY A 220 10.74 26.65 16.47
N SER A 221 11.06 26.16 15.27
CA SER A 221 10.59 26.76 14.02
C SER A 221 9.08 26.60 13.79
N ASN A 222 8.49 25.49 14.25
CA ASN A 222 7.08 25.20 14.06
C ASN A 222 6.17 25.88 15.09
N PHE A 223 6.58 25.92 16.36
CA PHE A 223 5.76 26.41 17.46
C PHE A 223 6.27 27.72 18.08
N GLY A 224 7.57 28.00 17.99
CA GLY A 224 8.17 29.19 18.62
C GLY A 224 8.12 29.15 20.16
N VAL A 225 8.91 30.02 20.80
CA VAL A 225 8.94 30.12 22.27
C VAL A 225 7.99 31.20 22.82
N ASP A 226 7.63 32.20 22.00
CA ASP A 226 6.83 33.36 22.41
C ASP A 226 5.46 33.44 21.71
N ARG A 227 5.04 32.39 21.00
CA ARG A 227 3.76 32.38 20.29
C ARG A 227 2.60 32.18 21.28
N PRO A 228 1.67 33.15 21.42
CA PRO A 228 0.61 33.09 22.42
C PRO A 228 -0.29 31.87 22.28
N GLU A 229 -0.51 31.38 21.06
CA GLU A 229 -1.35 30.21 20.78
C GLU A 229 -0.77 28.89 21.33
N TYR A 230 0.53 28.83 21.63
CA TYR A 230 1.21 27.65 22.17
C TYR A 230 1.69 27.83 23.62
N ALA A 231 1.44 28.99 24.24
CA ALA A 231 1.73 29.21 25.64
C ALA A 231 0.95 28.21 26.52
N GLY A 232 1.66 27.43 27.35
CA GLY A 232 1.06 26.39 28.18
C GLY A 232 0.40 25.25 27.39
N ALA A 233 0.75 25.06 26.10
CA ALA A 233 0.22 23.96 25.31
C ALA A 233 0.58 22.60 25.93
N SER A 234 -0.35 21.66 25.85
CA SER A 234 -0.08 20.28 26.25
C SER A 234 0.70 19.53 25.16
N GLY A 235 1.44 18.50 25.55
CA GLY A 235 2.08 17.57 24.61
C GLY A 235 1.07 16.97 23.61
N GLU A 236 -0.15 16.68 24.04
CA GLU A 236 -1.25 16.22 23.16
C GLU A 236 -1.59 17.27 22.09
N LYS A 237 -1.70 18.55 22.46
CA LYS A 237 -1.97 19.63 21.51
C LYS A 237 -0.83 19.77 20.49
N LEU A 238 0.42 19.77 20.94
CA LEU A 238 1.59 19.89 20.06
C LEU A 238 1.69 18.71 19.09
N LEU A 239 1.48 17.48 19.56
CA LEU A 239 1.46 16.29 18.71
C LEU A 239 0.33 16.34 17.68
N THR A 240 -0.88 16.77 18.08
CA THR A 240 -2.01 16.94 17.17
C THR A 240 -1.66 17.90 16.03
N GLU A 241 -1.03 19.03 16.35
CA GLU A 241 -0.58 20.01 15.36
C GLU A 241 0.55 19.47 14.48
N ALA A 242 1.50 18.71 15.05
CA ALA A 242 2.56 18.07 14.28
C ALA A 242 1.99 17.06 13.26
N VAL A 243 1.03 16.22 13.66
CA VAL A 243 0.32 15.30 12.76
C VAL A 243 -0.38 16.04 11.63
N SER A 244 -1.03 17.17 11.94
CA SER A 244 -1.70 18.03 10.95
C SER A 244 -0.70 18.58 9.93
N LYS A 245 0.42 19.14 10.38
CA LYS A 245 1.48 19.69 9.52
C LYS A 245 2.14 18.63 8.64
N VAL A 246 2.48 17.46 9.20
CA VAL A 246 3.03 16.32 8.43
C VAL A 246 2.04 15.83 7.39
N SER A 247 0.75 15.76 7.74
CA SER A 247 -0.32 15.41 6.81
C SER A 247 -0.45 16.42 5.66
N ALA A 248 -0.41 17.72 5.98
CA ALA A 248 -0.47 18.80 5.00
C ALA A 248 0.76 18.81 4.06
N ALA A 249 1.91 18.34 4.53
CA ALA A 249 3.11 18.14 3.73
C ALA A 249 3.06 16.89 2.82
N GLY A 250 1.93 16.17 2.79
CA GLY A 250 1.73 15.01 1.92
C GLY A 250 2.22 13.68 2.49
N PHE A 251 2.41 13.58 3.80
CA PHE A 251 2.89 12.36 4.46
C PHE A 251 1.87 11.74 5.41
N ALA A 252 1.95 10.43 5.57
CA ALA A 252 1.26 9.68 6.63
C ALA A 252 2.30 8.99 7.51
N ILE A 253 1.97 8.85 8.80
CA ILE A 253 2.84 8.21 9.78
C ILE A 253 2.69 6.69 9.66
N SER A 254 3.81 5.97 9.61
CA SER A 254 3.84 4.51 9.68
C SER A 254 3.85 4.05 11.13
N ASN A 255 4.87 4.46 11.89
CA ASN A 255 5.04 4.10 13.31
C ASN A 255 5.99 5.07 14.01
N ILE A 256 5.94 5.06 15.34
CA ILE A 256 6.86 5.79 16.24
C ILE A 256 7.58 4.82 17.17
N SER A 257 8.86 5.08 17.43
CA SER A 257 9.62 4.48 18.54
C SER A 257 10.08 5.58 19.48
N LEU A 258 9.85 5.42 20.78
CA LEU A 258 10.22 6.37 21.83
C LEU A 258 11.06 5.66 22.90
N GLN A 259 12.19 6.27 23.27
CA GLN A 259 12.98 5.89 24.43
C GLN A 259 13.04 7.05 25.42
N ILE A 260 12.53 6.81 26.63
CA ILE A 260 12.59 7.77 27.74
C ILE A 260 13.82 7.45 28.60
N ILE A 261 14.60 8.47 28.95
CA ILE A 261 15.86 8.33 29.68
C ILE A 261 15.76 9.15 30.97
N GLY A 262 15.79 8.48 32.12
CA GLY A 262 15.67 9.13 33.42
C GLY A 262 15.52 8.15 34.57
N ASN A 263 15.86 8.59 35.78
CA ASN A 263 15.77 7.78 36.99
C ASN A 263 14.32 7.54 37.47
N ARG A 264 13.41 8.46 37.13
CA ARG A 264 11.99 8.44 37.48
C ARG A 264 11.19 9.23 36.43
N PRO A 265 9.88 8.97 36.25
CA PRO A 265 9.11 7.88 36.85
C PRO A 265 9.49 6.50 36.30
N LYS A 266 9.03 5.45 36.99
CA LYS A 266 9.13 4.07 36.49
C LYS A 266 8.15 3.85 35.33
N ILE A 267 8.57 4.15 34.10
CA ILE A 267 7.73 4.03 32.89
C ILE A 267 7.08 2.65 32.75
N GLY A 268 7.77 1.59 33.18
CA GLY A 268 7.27 0.22 33.09
C GLY A 268 5.90 -0.02 33.75
N SER A 269 5.53 0.74 34.80
CA SER A 269 4.24 0.56 35.49
C SER A 269 3.05 1.05 34.67
N ARG A 270 3.25 2.00 33.75
CA ARG A 270 2.18 2.62 32.94
C ARG A 270 2.50 2.64 31.45
N ARG A 271 3.48 1.86 30.99
CA ARG A 271 3.95 1.84 29.59
C ARG A 271 2.81 1.63 28.59
N ALA A 272 1.90 0.70 28.89
CA ALA A 272 0.77 0.41 28.00
C ALA A 272 -0.20 1.60 27.90
N GLU A 273 -0.41 2.35 28.99
CA GLU A 273 -1.22 3.57 28.97
C GLU A 273 -0.55 4.65 28.12
N VAL A 274 0.76 4.85 28.27
CA VAL A 274 1.54 5.83 27.48
C VAL A 274 1.46 5.48 25.99
N ILE A 275 1.66 4.21 25.63
CA ILE A 275 1.54 3.73 24.25
C ILE A 275 0.15 4.03 23.69
N ALA A 276 -0.91 3.71 24.45
CA ALA A 276 -2.28 3.92 24.01
C ALA A 276 -2.60 5.41 23.83
N ALA A 277 -2.16 6.26 24.77
CA ALA A 277 -2.38 7.70 24.72
C ALA A 277 -1.66 8.34 23.52
N LEU A 278 -0.38 8.03 23.32
CA LEU A 278 0.39 8.52 22.17
C LEU A 278 -0.18 8.00 20.85
N SER A 279 -0.47 6.70 20.75
CA SER A 279 -1.05 6.10 19.55
C SER A 279 -2.35 6.79 19.16
N LYS A 280 -3.24 7.05 20.12
CA LYS A 280 -4.50 7.77 19.89
C LYS A 280 -4.27 9.15 19.29
N VAL A 281 -3.38 9.96 19.88
CA VAL A 281 -3.08 11.33 19.40
C VAL A 281 -2.43 11.32 18.02
N LEU A 282 -1.63 10.29 17.73
CA LEU A 282 -0.93 10.11 16.45
C LEU A 282 -1.81 9.45 15.36
N GLY A 283 -3.13 9.34 15.56
CA GLY A 283 -4.06 8.80 14.57
C GLY A 283 -4.17 7.27 14.57
N GLY A 284 -3.85 6.61 15.68
CA GLY A 284 -3.95 5.16 15.85
C GLY A 284 -2.75 4.37 15.30
N VAL A 285 -1.64 5.04 15.00
CA VAL A 285 -0.44 4.36 14.49
C VAL A 285 0.24 3.53 15.58
N PRO A 286 0.96 2.46 15.23
CA PRO A 286 1.79 1.72 16.17
C PRO A 286 2.84 2.62 16.85
N VAL A 287 2.91 2.54 18.18
CA VAL A 287 3.90 3.25 19.01
C VAL A 287 4.61 2.25 19.92
N SER A 288 5.93 2.29 19.93
CA SER A 288 6.77 1.54 20.86
C SER A 288 7.36 2.50 21.89
N VAL A 289 7.25 2.17 23.19
CA VAL A 289 7.83 2.97 24.28
C VAL A 289 8.77 2.12 25.12
N SER A 290 10.03 2.51 25.18
CA SER A 290 11.06 1.94 26.05
C SER A 290 11.54 2.97 27.06
N ALA A 291 12.19 2.51 28.13
CA ALA A 291 12.80 3.41 29.10
C ALA A 291 14.11 2.83 29.63
N THR A 292 15.06 3.71 29.95
CA THR A 292 16.37 3.34 30.51
C THR A 292 16.85 4.38 31.52
N THR A 293 17.72 3.95 32.43
CA THR A 293 18.55 4.82 33.27
C THR A 293 19.90 5.04 32.60
N THR A 294 20.68 5.98 33.13
CA THR A 294 22.10 6.20 32.76
C THR A 294 23.05 5.87 33.92
N ASP A 295 22.60 5.02 34.85
CA ASP A 295 23.39 4.49 35.97
C ASP A 295 24.14 5.56 36.79
N GLY A 296 23.44 6.66 37.09
CA GLY A 296 24.01 7.76 37.86
C GLY A 296 24.88 8.74 37.06
N MET A 297 25.04 8.51 35.74
CA MET A 297 25.88 9.35 34.88
C MET A 297 25.07 10.41 34.11
N GLY A 298 25.62 11.62 34.03
CA GLY A 298 25.07 12.73 33.24
C GLY A 298 23.74 13.28 33.77
N LEU A 299 23.17 14.25 33.05
CA LEU A 299 21.98 15.02 33.47
C LEU A 299 20.77 14.15 33.87
N THR A 300 20.54 13.03 33.18
CA THR A 300 19.45 12.10 33.52
C THR A 300 19.79 11.20 34.70
N GLY A 301 21.07 10.89 34.90
CA GLY A 301 21.57 9.95 35.91
C GLY A 301 21.79 10.61 37.27
N THR A 302 22.24 11.87 37.30
CA THR A 302 22.31 12.69 38.51
C THR A 302 20.92 13.13 39.00
N GLY A 303 19.88 12.90 38.19
CA GLY A 303 18.50 13.23 38.53
C GLY A 303 18.15 14.70 38.30
N GLU A 304 18.91 15.41 37.46
CA GLU A 304 18.64 16.81 37.10
C GLU A 304 17.43 16.94 36.16
N GLY A 305 17.13 15.91 35.37
CA GLY A 305 16.03 15.94 34.40
C GLY A 305 15.68 14.60 33.77
N ILE A 306 14.82 14.68 32.75
CA ILE A 306 14.45 13.56 31.87
C ILE A 306 14.78 13.96 30.44
N ALA A 307 15.29 13.01 29.67
CA ALA A 307 15.44 13.12 28.23
C ALA A 307 14.56 12.10 27.50
N ALA A 308 14.27 12.36 26.23
CA ALA A 308 13.56 11.45 25.35
C ALA A 308 14.22 11.45 23.97
N ILE A 309 14.28 10.27 23.35
CA ILE A 309 14.69 10.09 21.96
C ILE A 309 13.54 9.43 21.23
N ALA A 310 13.10 10.01 20.12
CA ALA A 310 12.07 9.43 19.28
C ALA A 310 12.59 9.20 17.86
N SER A 311 12.07 8.17 17.21
CA SER A 311 12.20 7.94 15.77
C SER A 311 10.83 7.82 15.14
N ALA A 312 10.65 8.47 14.01
CA ALA A 312 9.42 8.44 13.23
C ALA A 312 9.70 7.88 11.84
N LEU A 313 8.88 6.91 11.40
CA LEU A 313 8.83 6.48 10.01
C LEU A 313 7.55 7.03 9.38
N ILE A 314 7.68 7.75 8.27
CA ILE A 314 6.56 8.30 7.49
C ILE A 314 6.64 7.85 6.03
N TYR A 315 5.54 7.97 5.31
CA TYR A 315 5.47 7.65 3.88
C TYR A 315 4.63 8.66 3.11
N ALA A 316 4.98 8.90 1.85
CA ALA A 316 4.20 9.75 0.95
C ALA A 316 2.77 9.20 0.77
N ARG A 317 1.77 10.08 0.88
CA ARG A 317 0.36 9.77 0.65
C ARG A 317 0.03 9.65 -0.83
#